data_AF-A0A948R1E0-F1
#
_entry.id   AF-A0A948R1E0-F1
#
_cell.length_a   1.000
_cell.length_b   1.000
_cell.length_c   1.000
_cell.angle_alpha   90.00
_cell.angle_beta   90.00
_cell.angle_gamma   90.00
#
_symmetry.space_group_name_H-M   'P 1'
#
loop_
_entity.id
_entity.type
_entity.pdbx_description
1 polymer ?
#
loop_
_entity_poly.entity_id
_entity_poly.type
_entity_poly.pdbx_seq_one_letter_code
_entity_poly.pdbx_strand_id
1 'polypeptide(L)'
;MPADSPNEFHNRVMRERHEQQLTRSQIEANAAAAELIAERIAAKLAEQNDIIYKMGQRQGRTSFIAYLSLLIGLAAAAGQLLGPIWEWPFLRGVL
;
A
#
# COMPACT_ATOMS: atom_id res chain seq x y z
N MET A 1 54.83 18.74 21.18
CA MET A 1 53.50 19.40 21.23
C MET A 1 53.60 20.45 22.32
N PRO A 2 53.33 21.74 22.06
CA PRO A 2 53.33 22.73 23.14
C PRO A 2 52.23 22.34 24.12
N ALA A 3 52.56 22.32 25.41
CA ALA A 3 51.61 22.03 26.46
C ALA A 3 50.65 23.22 26.55
N ASP A 4 49.49 23.09 25.92
CA ASP A 4 48.39 24.02 26.09
C ASP A 4 48.13 24.21 27.59
N SER A 5 47.89 25.45 28.01
CA SER A 5 47.68 25.74 29.42
C SER A 5 46.50 24.88 29.95
N PRO A 6 46.51 24.42 31.22
CA PRO A 6 45.46 23.55 31.76
C PRO A 6 44.04 24.09 31.54
N ASN A 7 43.91 25.42 31.49
CA ASN A 7 42.66 26.13 31.22
C ASN A 7 42.21 26.04 29.74
N GLU A 8 43.14 26.11 28.79
CA GLU A 8 42.84 25.96 27.36
C GLU A 8 42.47 24.52 27.01
N PHE A 9 43.11 23.53 27.65
CA PHE A 9 42.73 22.13 27.52
C PHE A 9 41.33 21.87 28.10
N HIS A 10 41.04 22.40 29.30
CA HIS A 10 39.73 22.28 29.92
C HIS A 10 38.61 22.89 29.06
N ASN A 11 38.83 24.11 28.54
CA ASN A 11 37.86 24.78 27.67
C ASN A 11 37.59 24.00 26.38
N ARG A 12 38.62 23.36 25.82
CA ARG A 12 38.48 22.52 24.61
C ARG A 12 37.65 21.28 24.86
N VAL A 13 37.93 20.57 25.95
CA VAL A 13 37.19 19.35 26.33
C VAL A 13 35.74 19.68 26.66
N MET A 14 35.47 20.77 27.38
CA MET A 14 34.10 21.20 27.68
C MET A 14 33.33 21.56 26.41
N ARG A 15 33.98 22.25 25.47
CA ARG A 15 33.39 22.58 24.18
C ARG A 15 33.07 21.32 23.36
N GLU A 16 34.01 20.38 23.24
CA GLU A 16 33.78 19.11 22.54
C GLU A 16 32.64 18.29 23.16
N ARG A 17 32.54 18.26 24.49
CA ARG A 17 31.45 17.58 25.20
C ARG A 17 30.09 18.23 24.94
N HIS A 18 30.05 19.56 24.93
CA HIS A 18 28.84 20.30 24.64
C HIS A 18 28.39 20.12 23.17
N GLU A 19 29.33 20.13 22.23
CA GLU A 19 29.07 19.84 20.82
C GLU A 19 28.54 18.40 20.64
N GLN A 20 29.14 17.41 21.29
CA GLN A 20 28.65 16.03 21.29
C GLN A 20 27.25 15.88 21.88
N GLN A 21 26.93 16.60 22.97
CA GLN A 21 25.60 16.59 23.58
C GLN A 21 24.54 17.21 22.65
N LEU A 22 24.85 18.33 22.00
CA LEU A 22 23.96 18.96 21.03
C LEU A 22 23.69 18.03 19.83
N THR A 23 24.73 17.38 19.30
CA THR A 23 24.57 16.42 18.20
C THR A 23 23.71 15.23 18.62
N ARG A 24 23.90 14.68 19.82
CA ARG A 24 23.06 13.58 20.33
C ARG A 24 21.59 13.99 20.49
N SER A 25 21.34 15.16 21.08
CA SER A 25 19.99 15.69 21.24
C SER A 25 19.28 15.91 19.90
N GLN A 26 20.01 16.39 18.87
CA GLN A 26 19.46 16.51 17.52
C GLN A 26 19.13 15.16 16.87
N ILE A 27 19.98 14.15 17.09
CA ILE A 27 19.72 12.79 16.59
C ILE A 27 18.49 12.19 17.26
N GLU A 28 18.34 12.34 18.58
CA GLU A 28 17.17 11.85 19.31
C GLU A 28 15.87 12.55 18.88
N ALA A 29 15.91 13.87 18.71
CA ALA A 29 14.75 14.63 18.22
C ALA A 29 14.37 14.21 16.79
N ASN A 30 15.35 13.99 15.92
CA ASN A 30 15.13 13.50 14.56
C ASN A 30 14.62 12.05 14.54
N ALA A 31 15.11 11.18 15.42
CA ALA A 31 14.63 9.81 15.56
C ALA A 31 13.16 9.79 16.01
N ALA A 32 12.80 10.58 17.02
CA ALA A 32 11.41 10.71 17.47
C ALA A 32 10.50 11.27 16.37
N ALA A 33 10.97 12.25 15.60
CA ALA A 33 10.22 12.76 14.44
C ALA A 33 10.08 11.71 13.34
N ALA A 34 11.12 10.92 13.08
CA ALA A 34 11.10 9.83 12.10
C ALA A 34 10.14 8.70 12.50
N GLU A 35 10.08 8.32 13.78
CA GLU A 35 9.11 7.36 14.30
C GLU A 35 7.67 7.85 14.10
N LEU A 36 7.41 9.12 14.42
CA LEU A 36 6.08 9.74 14.23
C LEU A 36 5.67 9.80 12.75
N ILE A 37 6.62 10.03 11.85
CA ILE A 37 6.40 9.97 10.40
C ILE A 37 6.16 8.53 9.95
N ALA A 38 6.92 7.56 10.45
CA ALA A 38 6.78 6.14 10.13
C ALA A 38 5.40 5.61 10.56
N GLU A 39 4.93 5.94 11.75
CA GLU A 39 3.59 5.58 12.22
C GLU A 39 2.49 6.16 11.31
N ARG A 40 2.63 7.42 10.90
CA ARG A 40 1.69 8.06 9.97
C ARG A 40 1.71 7.42 8.58
N ILE A 41 2.87 6.99 8.10
CA ILE A 41 3.00 6.29 6.81
C ILE A 41 2.35 4.90 6.91
N ALA A 42 2.58 4.16 7.99
CA ALA A 42 1.96 2.86 8.22
C ALA A 42 0.44 2.95 8.28
N ALA A 43 -0.11 3.97 8.97
CA ALA A 43 -1.54 4.23 9.02
C ALA A 43 -2.12 4.55 7.63
N LYS A 44 -1.43 5.39 6.83
CA LYS A 44 -1.86 5.71 5.46
C LYS A 44 -1.79 4.51 4.52
N LEU A 45 -0.79 3.64 4.67
CA LEU A 45 -0.70 2.39 3.89
C LEU A 45 -1.85 1.43 4.21
N ALA A 46 -2.24 1.33 5.48
CA ALA A 46 -3.40 0.52 5.88
C ALA A 46 -4.71 1.07 5.30
N GLU A 47 -4.89 2.40 5.32
CA GLU A 47 -6.06 3.06 4.71
C GLU A 47 -6.11 2.85 3.18
N GLN A 48 -4.96 2.93 2.50
CA GLN A 48 -4.88 2.64 1.07
C GLN A 48 -5.23 1.18 0.75
N ASN A 49 -4.86 0.22 1.59
CA ASN A 49 -5.15 -1.20 1.36
C ASN A 49 -6.68 -1.48 1.40
N ASP A 50 -7.41 -0.89 2.34
CA ASP A 50 -8.89 -1.03 2.40
C ASP A 50 -9.58 -0.43 1.17
N ILE A 51 -9.07 0.70 0.67
CA ILE A 51 -9.58 1.34 -0.55
C ILE A 51 -9.37 0.42 -1.77
N ILE A 52 -8.18 -0.17 -1.91
CA ILE A 52 -7.86 -1.10 -3.00
C ILE A 52 -8.77 -2.33 -2.95
N TYR A 53 -9.01 -2.90 -1.76
CA TYR A 53 -9.90 -4.05 -1.60
C TYR A 53 -11.34 -3.73 -2.04
N LYS A 54 -11.87 -2.58 -1.61
CA LYS A 54 -13.22 -2.11 -2.00
C LYS A 54 -13.33 -1.81 -3.50
N MET A 55 -12.29 -1.23 -4.11
CA MET A 55 -12.26 -1.00 -5.55
C MET A 55 -12.18 -2.31 -6.33
N GLY A 56 -11.33 -3.25 -5.92
CA GLY A 56 -11.21 -4.58 -6.53
C GLY A 56 -12.51 -5.37 -6.49
N GLN A 57 -13.25 -5.31 -5.37
CA GLN A 57 -14.55 -5.98 -5.23
C GLN A 57 -15.62 -5.38 -6.16
N ARG A 58 -15.64 -4.05 -6.34
CA ARG A 58 -16.54 -3.38 -7.29
C ARG A 58 -16.18 -3.68 -8.74
N GLN A 59 -14.88 -3.65 -9.08
CA GLN A 59 -14.41 -3.93 -10.43
C GLN A 59 -14.68 -5.38 -10.83
N GLY A 60 -14.39 -6.34 -9.95
CA GLY A 60 -14.69 -7.76 -10.18
C GLY A 60 -16.18 -8.02 -10.44
N ARG A 61 -17.07 -7.32 -9.73
CA ARG A 61 -18.53 -7.43 -9.95
C ARG A 61 -18.96 -6.88 -11.31
N THR A 62 -18.40 -5.75 -11.74
CA THR A 62 -18.68 -5.16 -13.06
C THR A 62 -18.17 -6.05 -14.20
N SER A 63 -16.95 -6.57 -14.07
CA SER A 63 -16.37 -7.51 -15.05
C SER A 63 -17.18 -8.79 -15.15
N PHE A 64 -17.60 -9.37 -14.02
CA PHE A 64 -18.45 -10.56 -14.00
C PHE A 64 -19.78 -10.33 -14.73
N ILE A 65 -20.46 -9.21 -14.44
CA ILE A 65 -21.73 -8.87 -15.11
C ILE A 65 -21.52 -8.68 -16.62
N ALA A 66 -20.43 -8.06 -17.05
CA ALA A 66 -20.11 -7.86 -18.46
C ALA A 66 -19.84 -9.19 -19.21
N TYR A 67 -19.13 -10.13 -18.58
CA TYR A 67 -18.94 -11.46 -19.16
C TYR A 67 -20.24 -12.26 -19.19
N LEU A 68 -21.06 -12.18 -18.13
CA LEU A 68 -22.35 -12.85 -18.07
C LEU A 68 -23.31 -12.32 -19.15
N SER A 69 -23.35 -11.00 -19.37
CA SER A 69 -24.19 -10.41 -20.42
C SER A 69 -23.71 -10.78 -21.82
N LEU A 70 -22.41 -10.88 -22.05
CA LEU A 70 -21.86 -11.41 -23.30
C LEU A 70 -22.27 -12.86 -23.55
N LEU A 71 -22.21 -13.72 -22.52
CA LEU A 71 -22.64 -15.12 -22.63
C LEU A 71 -24.14 -15.23 -22.93
N ILE A 72 -24.98 -14.44 -22.26
CA ILE A 72 -26.42 -14.42 -22.51
C ILE A 72 -26.71 -13.91 -23.93
N GLY A 73 -26.04 -12.85 -24.37
CA GLY A 73 -26.18 -12.32 -25.72
C GLY A 73 -25.76 -13.33 -26.79
N LEU A 74 -24.66 -14.04 -26.56
CA LEU A 74 -24.18 -15.10 -27.46
C LEU A 74 -25.15 -16.28 -27.49
N ALA A 75 -25.68 -16.70 -26.34
CA ALA A 75 -26.67 -17.77 -26.25
C ALA A 75 -27.99 -17.38 -26.94
N ALA A 76 -28.42 -16.12 -26.83
CA ALA A 76 -29.60 -15.61 -27.51
C ALA A 76 -29.42 -15.56 -29.03
N ALA A 77 -28.28 -15.06 -29.50
CA ALA A 77 -27.94 -15.03 -30.93
C ALA A 77 -27.84 -16.44 -31.53
N ALA A 78 -27.23 -17.37 -30.80
CA ALA A 78 -27.16 -18.77 -31.22
C ALA A 78 -28.54 -19.44 -31.21
N GLY A 79 -29.39 -19.12 -30.22
CA GLY A 79 -30.77 -19.57 -30.16
C GLY A 79 -31.66 -19.07 -31.30
N GLN A 80 -31.40 -17.86 -31.81
CA GLN A 80 -32.08 -17.34 -33.01
C GLN A 80 -31.65 -18.07 -34.29
N LEU A 81 -30.38 -18.46 -34.39
CA LEU A 81 -29.84 -19.11 -35.59
C LEU A 81 -30.10 -20.62 -35.66
N LEU A 82 -30.11 -21.30 -34.51
CA LEU A 82 -30.12 -22.77 -34.42
C LEU A 82 -31.34 -23.32 -33.67
N GLY A 83 -32.32 -22.47 -33.37
CA GLY A 83 -33.45 -22.82 -32.51
C GLY A 83 -33.10 -22.74 -31.01
N PRO A 84 -34.10 -22.78 -30.12
CA PRO A 84 -33.92 -22.53 -28.69
C PRO A 84 -32.81 -23.38 -28.10
N ILE A 85 -31.86 -22.75 -27.39
CA ILE A 85 -30.72 -23.43 -26.74
C ILE A 85 -31.15 -24.60 -25.83
N TRP A 86 -32.34 -24.54 -25.26
CA TRP A 86 -32.93 -25.59 -24.41
C TRP A 86 -33.30 -26.88 -25.18
N GLU A 87 -33.42 -26.80 -26.50
CA GLU A 87 -33.74 -27.95 -27.35
C GLU A 87 -32.50 -28.69 -27.84
N TRP A 88 -31.31 -28.12 -27.61
CA TRP A 88 -30.06 -28.64 -28.14
C TRP A 88 -29.69 -30.00 -27.51
N PRO A 89 -29.18 -30.95 -28.31
CA PRO A 89 -29.03 -32.36 -27.92
C PRO A 89 -28.09 -32.57 -26.71
N PHE A 90 -27.16 -31.65 -26.48
CA PHE A 90 -26.22 -31.73 -25.35
C PHE A 90 -26.75 -31.13 -24.05
N LEU A 91 -27.80 -30.30 -24.08
CA LEU A 91 -28.44 -29.73 -22.89
C LEU A 91 -29.59 -30.60 -22.36
N ARG A 92 -30.22 -31.42 -23.22
CA ARG A 92 -31.26 -32.38 -22.83
C ARG A 92 -30.82 -33.45 -21.83
N GLY A 93 -29.51 -33.68 -21.67
CA GLY A 93 -28.96 -34.63 -20.69
C GLY A 93 -28.59 -34.01 -19.34
N VAL A 94 -28.65 -32.69 -19.20
CA VAL A 94 -28.18 -31.93 -18.02
C VAL A 94 -29.34 -31.24 -17.28
N LEU A 95 -30.44 -30.95 -17.96
CA LEU A 95 -31.73 -30.52 -17.38
C LEU A 95 -32.54 -31.72 -16.92
#